data_AF-A0A967QXZ0-F1
#
_entry.id   AF-A0A967QXZ0-F1
#
_cell.length_a   1.000
_cell.length_b   1.000
_cell.length_c   1.000
_cell.angle_alpha   90.00
_cell.angle_beta   90.00
_cell.angle_gamma   90.00
#
_symmetry.space_group_name_H-M   'P 1'
#
loop_
_entity.id
_entity.type
_entity.pdbx_description
1 polymer ?
#
loop_
_entity_poly.entity_id
_entity_poly.type
_entity_poly.pdbx_seq_one_letter_code
_entity_poly.pdbx_strand_id
1 'polypeptide(L)'
;MMLPTLLLPPALRAKRTCPRCGLRYDRQDAACPHCIGLTDREVETLKGRARAERESGAHLGLAFLLMAVIALALMLVVVYR
;
A
#
# COMPACT_ATOMS: atom_id res chain seq x y z
N MET A 1 8.85 23.91 -23.51
CA MET A 1 7.38 23.87 -23.40
C MET A 1 7.02 23.02 -22.19
N MET A 2 6.54 23.63 -21.10
CA MET A 2 6.13 22.90 -19.90
C MET A 2 4.68 22.46 -20.09
N LEU A 3 4.45 21.16 -20.36
CA LEU A 3 3.10 20.62 -20.43
C LEU A 3 2.42 20.80 -19.07
N PRO A 4 1.19 21.34 -19.01
CA PRO A 4 0.47 21.49 -17.75
C PRO A 4 0.20 20.11 -17.15
N THR A 5 0.82 19.84 -16.01
CA THR A 5 0.88 18.56 -15.29
C THR A 5 -0.46 18.07 -14.73
N LEU A 6 -1.54 18.84 -14.92
CA LEU A 6 -2.92 18.51 -14.53
C LEU A 6 -3.51 17.31 -15.29
N LEU A 7 -2.93 16.93 -16.44
CA LEU A 7 -3.39 15.80 -17.26
C LEU A 7 -2.80 14.44 -16.85
N LEU A 8 -1.84 14.40 -15.91
CA LEU A 8 -1.20 13.13 -15.52
C LEU A 8 -2.03 12.38 -14.47
N PRO A 9 -2.48 11.15 -14.75
CA PRO A 9 -3.25 10.36 -13.79
C PRO A 9 -2.42 10.09 -12.53
N PRO A 10 -3.06 10.08 -11.35
CA PRO A 10 -2.37 9.98 -10.05
C PRO A 10 -1.49 8.72 -9.90
N ALA A 11 -1.77 7.67 -10.67
CA ALA A 11 -0.99 6.44 -10.70
C ALA A 11 0.42 6.59 -11.34
N LEU A 12 0.62 7.58 -12.23
CA LEU A 12 1.88 7.79 -12.95
C LEU A 12 2.75 8.90 -12.35
N ARG A 13 2.30 9.51 -11.24
CA ARG A 13 3.04 10.60 -10.59
C ARG A 13 4.23 10.05 -9.85
N ALA A 14 5.39 10.70 -10.03
CA ALA A 14 6.59 10.36 -9.30
C ALA A 14 6.36 10.53 -7.79
N LYS A 15 6.62 9.47 -7.02
CA LYS A 15 6.46 9.47 -5.57
C LYS A 15 7.78 9.72 -4.86
N ARG A 16 7.72 10.27 -3.64
CA ARG A 16 8.86 10.40 -2.72
C ARG A 16 8.46 9.90 -1.33
N THR A 17 9.45 9.48 -0.55
CA THR A 17 9.24 9.02 0.82
C THR A 17 9.37 10.21 1.77
N CYS A 18 8.43 10.34 2.71
CA CYS A 18 8.51 11.37 3.74
C CYS A 18 9.55 10.99 4.81
N PRO A 19 10.46 11.90 5.22
CA PRO A 19 11.44 11.61 6.26
C PRO A 19 10.84 11.53 7.67
N ARG A 20 9.68 12.17 7.92
CA ARG A 20 9.03 12.15 9.25
C ARG A 20 8.18 10.89 9.45
N CYS A 21 7.23 10.64 8.55
CA CYS A 21 6.28 9.53 8.71
C CYS A 21 6.65 8.26 7.92
N GLY A 22 7.61 8.32 7.00
CA GLY A 22 8.04 7.15 6.19
C GLY A 22 7.05 6.71 5.10
N LEU A 23 5.91 7.40 4.95
CA LEU A 23 4.93 7.14 3.89
C LEU A 23 5.34 7.76 2.56
N ARG A 24 4.91 7.16 1.45
CA ARG A 24 5.12 7.68 0.09
C ARG A 24 4.02 8.68 -0.25
N TYR A 25 4.39 9.82 -0.83
CA TYR A 25 3.47 10.85 -1.30
C TYR A 25 3.95 11.42 -2.64
N ASP A 26 3.11 12.18 -3.33
CA ASP A 26 3.46 12.69 -4.66
C ASP A 26 4.55 13.76 -4.53
N ARG A 27 5.54 13.73 -5.43
CA ARG A 27 6.62 14.73 -5.45
C ARG A 27 6.13 16.14 -5.73
N GLN A 28 4.95 16.27 -6.33
CA GLN A 28 4.32 17.55 -6.65
C GLN A 28 3.76 18.25 -5.40
N ASP A 29 3.41 17.48 -4.36
CA ASP A 29 2.94 18.06 -3.12
C ASP A 29 4.10 18.74 -2.41
N ALA A 30 3.97 20.03 -2.10
CA ALA A 30 5.04 20.80 -1.44
C ALA A 30 5.40 20.22 -0.06
N ALA A 31 4.41 19.69 0.65
CA ALA A 31 4.54 19.11 1.97
C ALA A 31 3.87 17.72 2.02
N CYS A 32 4.25 16.92 3.02
CA CYS A 32 3.66 15.59 3.19
C CYS A 32 2.19 15.72 3.66
N PRO A 33 1.21 15.25 2.88
CA PRO A 33 -0.21 15.37 3.24
C PRO A 33 -0.58 14.50 4.46
N HIS A 34 0.27 13.54 4.84
CA HIS A 34 -0.01 12.62 5.94
C HIS A 34 0.36 13.16 7.32
N CYS A 35 1.36 14.05 7.40
CA CYS A 35 1.92 14.49 8.68
C CYS A 35 2.08 16.01 8.80
N ILE A 36 1.60 16.76 7.79
CA ILE A 36 1.53 18.22 7.89
C ILE A 36 0.59 18.60 9.03
N GLY A 37 1.04 19.49 9.91
CA GLY A 37 0.27 19.91 11.08
C GLY A 37 0.25 18.93 12.26
N LEU A 38 0.91 17.77 12.16
CA LEU A 38 1.00 16.81 13.26
C LEU A 38 2.25 17.01 14.11
N THR A 39 2.06 16.88 15.41
CA THR A 39 3.11 16.74 16.42
C THR A 39 3.83 15.40 16.28
N ASP A 40 5.03 15.27 16.83
CA ASP A 40 5.80 14.03 16.71
C ASP A 40 5.10 12.83 17.37
N ARG A 41 4.32 13.06 18.45
CA ARG A 41 3.50 12.00 19.06
C ARG A 41 2.40 11.49 18.12
N GLU A 42 1.75 12.38 17.39
CA GLU A 42 0.70 12.00 16.42
C GLU A 42 1.29 11.33 15.18
N VAL A 43 2.51 11.71 14.79
CA VAL A 43 3.24 11.00 13.72
C VAL A 43 3.57 9.57 14.13
N GLU A 44 3.93 9.34 15.39
CA GLU A 44 4.24 8.00 15.88
C GLU A 44 3.01 7.09 15.93
N THR A 45 1.85 7.62 16.35
CA THR A 45 0.59 6.86 16.29
C THR A 45 0.19 6.53 14.85
N LEU A 46 0.39 7.45 13.91
CA LEU A 46 0.20 7.19 12.47
C LEU A 46 1.09 6.07 11.95
N LYS A 47 2.38 6.06 12.30
CA LYS A 47 3.29 4.98 11.92
C LYS A 47 2.83 3.64 12.48
N GLY A 48 2.38 3.62 13.74
CA GLY A 48 1.85 2.42 14.39
C GLY A 48 0.67 1.84 13.63
N ARG A 49 -0.32 2.67 13.27
CA ARG A 49 -1.49 2.25 12.47
C ARG A 49 -1.08 1.74 11.09
N ALA A 50 -0.21 2.48 10.39
CA ALA A 50 0.26 2.10 9.06
C ALA A 50 1.06 0.77 9.06
N ARG A 51 1.74 0.43 10.16
CA ARG A 51 2.40 -0.89 10.32
C ARG A 51 1.37 -1.99 10.57
N ALA A 52 0.43 -1.77 11.49
CA ALA A 52 -0.62 -2.73 11.80
C ALA A 52 -1.48 -3.10 10.57
N GLU A 53 -1.81 -2.12 9.73
CA GLU A 53 -2.54 -2.36 8.48
C GLU A 53 -1.74 -3.22 7.48
N ARG A 54 -0.41 -3.04 7.40
CA ARG A 54 0.45 -3.85 6.53
C ARG A 54 0.58 -5.29 7.03
N GLU A 55 0.64 -5.49 8.33
CA GLU A 55 0.70 -6.83 8.94
C GLU A 55 -0.62 -7.58 8.74
N SER A 56 -1.77 -6.90 8.86
CA SER A 56 -3.09 -7.51 8.65
C SER A 56 -3.29 -8.03 7.22
N GLY A 57 -2.79 -7.30 6.21
CA GLY A 57 -2.93 -7.70 4.80
C GLY A 57 -2.15 -8.98 4.42
N ALA A 58 -1.06 -9.30 5.12
CA ALA A 58 -0.23 -10.47 4.82
C ALA A 58 -0.96 -11.80 5.11
N HIS A 59 -1.78 -11.84 6.16
CA HIS A 59 -2.54 -13.03 6.52
C HIS A 59 -3.66 -13.37 5.53
N LEU A 60 -4.27 -12.34 4.91
CA LEU A 60 -5.29 -12.54 3.89
C LEU A 60 -4.71 -13.17 2.62
N GLY A 61 -3.55 -12.70 2.16
CA GLY A 61 -2.88 -13.27 0.99
C GLY A 61 -2.54 -14.75 1.16
N LEU A 62 -2.05 -15.13 2.35
CA LEU A 62 -1.74 -16.52 2.67
C LEU A 62 -3.00 -17.41 2.70
N ALA A 63 -4.10 -16.93 3.28
CA ALA A 63 -5.35 -17.67 3.34
C ALA A 63 -5.93 -17.94 1.94
N PHE A 64 -5.90 -16.95 1.04
CA PHE A 64 -6.33 -17.12 -0.35
C PHE A 64 -5.45 -18.11 -1.11
N LEU A 65 -4.13 -18.06 -0.91
CA LEU A 65 -3.21 -18.99 -1.55
C LEU A 65 -3.45 -20.44 -1.09
N LEU A 66 -3.68 -20.65 0.21
CA LEU A 66 -4.00 -21.97 0.76
C LEU A 66 -5.30 -22.53 0.17
N MET A 67 -6.35 -21.70 0.08
CA MET A 67 -7.62 -22.07 -0.53
C MET A 67 -7.47 -22.44 -2.01
N ALA A 68 -6.67 -21.68 -2.75
CA ALA A 68 -6.39 -21.97 -4.16
C ALA A 68 -5.66 -23.31 -4.34
N VAL A 69 -4.69 -23.63 -3.48
CA VAL A 69 -3.97 -24.91 -3.50
C VAL A 69 -4.92 -26.08 -3.21
N ILE A 70 -5.80 -25.95 -2.22
CA ILE A 70 -6.80 -26.98 -1.88
C ILE A 70 -7.76 -27.20 -3.06
N ALA A 71 -8.28 -26.12 -3.64
CA ALA A 71 -9.17 -26.19 -4.79
C ALA A 71 -8.51 -26.87 -6.01
N LEU A 72 -7.24 -26.53 -6.27
CA LEU A 72 -6.45 -27.16 -7.34
C LEU A 72 -6.26 -28.66 -7.09
N ALA A 73 -5.88 -29.05 -5.87
CA ALA A 73 -5.71 -30.45 -5.50
C ALA A 73 -7.02 -31.25 -5.70
N LEU A 74 -8.15 -30.70 -5.25
CA LEU A 74 -9.47 -31.32 -5.44
C LEU A 74 -9.81 -31.48 -6.94
N MET A 75 -9.55 -30.46 -7.74
CA MET A 75 -9.82 -30.50 -9.18
C MET A 75 -8.99 -31.59 -9.86
N LEU A 76 -7.70 -31.71 -9.53
CA LEU A 76 -6.84 -32.77 -10.04
C LEU A 76 -7.36 -34.14 -9.63
N VAL A 77 -7.74 -34.33 -8.36
CA VAL A 77 -8.31 -35.61 -7.90
C VAL A 77 -9.57 -35.97 -8.69
N VAL A 78 -10.44 -35.01 -9.00
CA VAL A 78 -11.65 -35.27 -9.81
C VAL A 78 -11.32 -35.61 -11.26
N VAL A 79 -10.32 -34.96 -11.86
CA VAL A 79 -9.95 -35.14 -13.28
C VAL A 79 -9.19 -36.45 -13.51
N TYR A 80 -8.35 -36.88 -12.57
CA TYR A 80 -7.52 -38.08 -12.68
C TYR A 80 -8.16 -39.34 -12.09
N ARG A 81 -9.41 -39.25 -11.64
CA ARG A 81 -10.21 -40.41 -11.22
C ARG A 81 -11.08 -40.91 -12.36
#